data_AF-A0A5D0USC1-F1
#
_entry.id   AF-A0A5D0USC1-F1
#
_cell.length_a   1.000
_cell.length_b   1.000
_cell.length_c   1.000
_cell.angle_alpha   90.00
_cell.angle_beta   90.00
_cell.angle_gamma   90.00
#
_symmetry.space_group_name_H-M   'P 1'
#
loop_
_entity.id
_entity.type
_entity.pdbx_description
1 polymer ?
#
loop_
_entity_poly.entity_id
_entity_poly.type
_entity_poly.pdbx_seq_one_letter_code
_entity_poly.pdbx_strand_id
1 'polypeptide(L)'
;MMPDGAPRLLLHRTGLLAAMDAMFELVRRYAHPIDISALPGLTDDAATRADADAPTALDRKILAMLLAGLTDQIVANQLGISLRTLQRRLRHVMDLAGVKTRMGLGWYAARHNWA
;
A
#
# COMPACT_ATOMS: atom_id res chain seq x y z
N MET A 1 -4.29 6.78 -41.87
CA MET A 1 -5.24 5.66 -41.81
C MET A 1 -4.64 4.62 -40.86
N MET A 2 -5.12 4.52 -39.62
CA MET A 2 -4.54 3.65 -38.58
C MET A 2 -4.81 2.16 -38.87
N PRO A 3 -3.88 1.24 -38.57
CA PRO A 3 -4.07 -0.19 -38.80
C PRO A 3 -4.99 -0.78 -37.73
N ASP A 4 -6.15 -1.25 -38.16
CA ASP A 4 -7.19 -1.84 -37.30
C ASP A 4 -7.04 -3.37 -37.27
N GLY A 5 -7.07 -3.96 -36.07
CA GLY A 5 -6.98 -5.41 -35.88
C GLY A 5 -6.18 -5.87 -34.66
N ALA A 6 -6.45 -5.33 -33.48
CA ALA A 6 -5.94 -5.95 -32.25
C ALA A 6 -6.47 -7.40 -32.14
N PRO A 7 -5.62 -8.40 -31.83
CA PRO A 7 -6.05 -9.79 -31.76
C PRO A 7 -7.12 -9.96 -30.68
N ARG A 8 -8.31 -10.41 -31.09
CA ARG A 8 -9.46 -10.67 -30.20
C ARG A 8 -9.60 -12.16 -29.99
N LEU A 9 -9.47 -12.62 -28.75
CA LEU A 9 -9.64 -14.02 -28.36
C LEU A 9 -11.02 -14.22 -27.72
N LEU A 10 -11.88 -15.02 -28.35
CA LEU A 10 -13.19 -15.42 -27.80
C LEU A 10 -13.02 -16.66 -26.93
N LEU A 11 -12.94 -16.47 -25.62
CA LEU A 11 -12.88 -17.54 -24.63
C LEU A 11 -14.27 -18.14 -24.42
N HIS A 12 -14.51 -19.34 -24.94
CA HIS A 12 -15.69 -20.12 -24.59
C HIS A 12 -15.50 -20.80 -23.22
N ARG A 13 -16.59 -21.20 -22.58
CA ARG A 13 -16.65 -21.86 -21.27
C ARG A 13 -15.93 -23.22 -21.30
N THR A 14 -14.61 -23.19 -21.32
CA THR A 14 -13.71 -24.35 -21.32
C THR A 14 -12.68 -24.17 -20.20
N GLY A 15 -11.90 -25.23 -19.93
CA GLY A 15 -10.89 -25.25 -18.86
C GLY A 15 -9.88 -24.10 -18.89
N LEU A 16 -9.75 -23.39 -20.02
CA LEU A 16 -8.93 -22.17 -20.11
C LEU A 16 -9.49 -21.01 -19.28
N LEU A 17 -10.81 -20.78 -19.29
CA LEU A 17 -11.41 -19.75 -18.44
C LEU A 17 -11.23 -20.12 -16.96
N ALA A 18 -11.39 -21.39 -16.60
CA ALA A 18 -11.15 -21.88 -15.25
C ALA A 18 -9.68 -21.72 -14.83
N ALA A 19 -8.74 -21.94 -15.75
CA ALA A 19 -7.31 -21.71 -15.50
C ALA A 19 -6.98 -20.22 -15.34
N MET A 20 -7.59 -19.35 -16.15
CA MET A 20 -7.42 -17.90 -16.02
C MET A 20 -8.03 -17.36 -14.73
N ASP A 21 -9.18 -17.88 -14.31
CA ASP A 21 -9.82 -17.53 -13.05
C ASP A 21 -8.99 -18.01 -11.85
N ALA A 22 -8.48 -19.25 -11.91
CA ALA A 22 -7.57 -19.78 -10.89
C ALA A 22 -6.25 -18.99 -10.83
N MET A 23 -5.70 -18.60 -11.97
CA MET A 23 -4.51 -17.73 -12.04
C MET A 23 -4.80 -16.35 -11.48
N PHE A 24 -5.96 -15.77 -11.81
CA PHE A 24 -6.39 -14.49 -11.29
C PHE A 24 -6.55 -14.53 -9.76
N GLU A 25 -7.23 -15.53 -9.22
CA GLU A 25 -7.39 -15.71 -7.77
C GLU A 25 -6.06 -16.04 -7.06
N LEU A 26 -5.11 -16.66 -7.77
CA LEU A 26 -3.74 -16.82 -7.28
C LEU A 26 -3.04 -15.46 -7.20
N VAL A 27 -3.03 -14.69 -8.28
CA VAL A 27 -2.42 -13.35 -8.33
C VAL A 27 -3.09 -12.40 -7.33
N ARG A 28 -4.42 -12.44 -7.23
CA ARG A 28 -5.21 -11.65 -6.29
C ARG A 28 -4.88 -11.96 -4.83
N ARG A 29 -4.63 -13.23 -4.48
CA ARG A 29 -4.18 -13.62 -3.13
C ARG A 29 -2.84 -12.99 -2.75
N TYR A 30 -2.00 -12.66 -3.73
CA TYR A 30 -0.73 -11.95 -3.52
C TYR A 30 -0.82 -10.44 -3.78
N ALA A 31 -1.92 -9.97 -4.38
CA ALA A 31 -2.14 -8.56 -4.62
C ALA A 31 -2.46 -7.84 -3.31
N HIS A 32 -1.96 -6.61 -3.20
CA HIS A 32 -2.25 -5.75 -2.08
C HIS A 32 -3.48 -4.87 -2.37
N PRO A 33 -4.46 -4.79 -1.46
CA PRO A 33 -5.56 -3.86 -1.62
C PRO A 33 -5.01 -2.43 -1.62
N ILE A 34 -5.29 -1.69 -2.69
CA ILE A 34 -4.96 -0.27 -2.78
C ILE A 34 -6.07 0.49 -2.07
N ASP A 35 -5.75 1.14 -0.96
CA ASP A 35 -6.71 1.98 -0.26
C ASP A 35 -6.98 3.25 -1.08
N ILE A 36 -8.09 3.24 -1.81
CA ILE A 36 -8.53 4.36 -2.65
C ILE A 36 -8.93 5.55 -1.77
N SER A 37 -9.21 5.34 -0.48
CA SER A 37 -9.51 6.42 0.46
C SER A 37 -8.29 7.25 0.86
N ALA A 38 -7.07 6.74 0.59
CA ALA A 38 -5.82 7.47 0.77
C ALA A 38 -5.47 8.39 -0.43
N LEU A 39 -6.19 8.28 -1.56
CA LEU A 39 -6.04 9.19 -2.70
C LEU A 39 -6.61 10.56 -2.34
N PRO A 40 -5.89 11.66 -2.61
CA PRO A 40 -6.38 13.00 -2.32
C PRO A 40 -7.70 13.27 -3.06
N GLY A 41 -8.77 13.54 -2.31
CA GLY A 41 -10.07 13.98 -2.85
C GLY A 41 -11.26 13.03 -2.67
N LEU A 42 -11.14 11.93 -1.93
CA LEU A 42 -12.18 10.89 -1.84
C LEU A 42 -12.75 10.57 -0.44
N THR A 43 -12.30 11.21 0.65
CA THR A 43 -12.88 10.96 1.99
C THR A 43 -12.96 12.20 2.88
N ASP A 44 -14.11 12.29 3.56
CA ASP A 44 -14.42 13.20 4.67
C ASP A 44 -13.81 12.65 5.97
N ASP A 45 -13.24 13.53 6.77
CA ASP A 45 -12.54 13.26 8.03
C ASP A 45 -13.41 12.47 9.04
N ALA A 46 -13.10 11.20 9.25
CA ALA A 46 -13.61 10.42 10.38
C ALA A 46 -12.46 9.94 11.28
N ALA A 47 -12.16 10.77 12.28
CA ALA A 47 -11.24 10.49 13.37
C ALA A 47 -11.60 9.17 14.08
N THR A 48 -10.83 8.12 13.83
CA THR A 48 -10.98 6.83 14.50
C THR A 48 -10.02 6.79 15.69
N ARG A 49 -10.56 6.49 16.87
CA ARG A 49 -9.86 6.38 18.17
C ARG A 49 -8.59 5.55 18.04
N ALA A 50 -7.48 6.09 18.51
CA ALA A 50 -6.18 5.43 18.51
C ALA A 50 -6.18 4.24 19.49
N ASP A 51 -6.21 3.02 18.95
CA ASP A 51 -5.67 1.86 19.67
C ASP A 51 -4.19 2.14 19.96
N ALA A 52 -3.78 1.98 21.22
CA ALA A 52 -2.41 2.27 21.65
C ALA A 52 -1.34 1.39 20.96
N ASP A 53 -1.75 0.29 20.33
CA ASP A 53 -0.91 -0.65 19.57
C ASP A 53 -0.97 -0.44 18.05
N ALA A 54 -1.68 0.58 17.55
CA ALA A 54 -1.83 0.84 16.13
C ALA A 54 -1.06 2.10 15.66
N PRO A 55 -0.49 2.10 14.44
CA PRO A 55 0.14 3.30 13.89
C PRO A 55 -0.88 4.43 13.76
N THR A 56 -0.45 5.66 14.07
CA THR A 56 -1.30 6.84 13.89
C THR A 56 -1.58 7.08 12.41
N ALA A 57 -2.60 7.89 12.09
CA ALA A 57 -2.92 8.27 10.71
C ALA A 57 -1.71 8.88 9.97
N LEU A 58 -0.88 9.66 10.67
CA LEU A 58 0.35 10.20 10.11
C LEU A 58 1.38 9.11 9.82
N ASP A 59 1.51 8.12 10.71
CA ASP A 59 2.45 7.01 10.52
C ASP A 59 2.03 6.13 9.34
N ARG A 60 0.73 5.87 9.16
CA ARG A 60 0.20 5.19 7.96
C ARG A 60 0.51 5.96 6.68
N LYS A 61 0.33 7.28 6.70
CA LYS A 61 0.66 8.14 5.55
C LYS A 61 2.15 8.11 5.23
N ILE A 62 3.02 8.10 6.27
CA ILE A 62 4.46 7.90 6.11
C ILE A 62 4.74 6.55 5.44
N LEU A 63 4.18 5.46 5.96
CA LEU A 63 4.38 4.11 5.42
C LEU A 63 3.96 4.01 3.95
N ALA A 64 2.77 4.52 3.60
CA ALA A 64 2.27 4.50 2.22
C ALA A 64 3.22 5.21 1.25
N MET A 65 3.74 6.39 1.61
CA MET A 65 4.70 7.10 0.77
C MET A 65 6.05 6.38 0.67
N LEU A 66 6.54 5.80 1.77
CA LEU A 66 7.79 5.03 1.77
C LEU A 66 7.66 3.74 0.93
N LEU A 67 6.49 3.09 0.94
CA LEU A 67 6.16 1.92 0.12
C LEU A 67 5.99 2.28 -1.36
N ALA A 68 5.51 3.48 -1.66
CA ALA A 68 5.51 4.05 -3.02
C ALA A 68 6.92 4.42 -3.53
N GLY A 69 7.98 4.15 -2.75
CA GLY A 69 9.37 4.34 -3.15
C GLY A 69 9.91 5.74 -2.90
N LEU A 70 9.19 6.61 -2.19
CA LEU A 70 9.69 7.94 -1.86
C LEU A 70 10.80 7.85 -0.80
N THR A 71 11.79 8.73 -0.93
CA THR A 71 12.87 8.85 0.06
C THR A 71 12.39 9.60 1.30
N ASP A 72 13.03 9.34 2.43
CA ASP A 72 12.71 9.98 3.71
C ASP A 72 12.73 11.52 3.62
N GLN A 73 13.63 12.08 2.81
CA GLN A 73 13.69 13.52 2.59
C GLN A 73 12.46 14.05 1.83
N ILE A 74 12.02 13.35 0.78
CA ILE A 74 10.83 13.74 0.01
C ILE A 74 9.58 13.64 0.91
N VAL A 75 9.47 12.54 1.66
CA VAL A 75 8.36 12.30 2.60
C VAL A 75 8.30 13.37 3.69
N ALA A 76 9.44 13.68 4.32
CA ALA A 76 9.54 14.71 5.34
C ALA A 76 9.11 16.09 4.80
N ASN A 77 9.56 16.43 3.59
CA ASN A 77 9.21 17.69 2.92
C ASN A 77 7.71 17.76 2.59
N GLN A 78 7.12 16.69 2.02
CA GLN A 78 5.68 16.64 1.69
C GLN A 78 4.78 16.71 2.92
N LEU A 79 5.25 16.25 4.08
CA LEU A 79 4.50 16.32 5.34
C LEU A 79 4.80 17.57 6.16
N GLY A 80 5.72 18.44 5.72
CA GLY A 80 6.12 19.63 6.48
C GLY A 80 6.78 19.32 7.82
N ILE A 81 7.44 18.16 7.97
CA ILE A 81 8.12 17.75 9.21
C ILE A 81 9.63 17.61 9.00
N SER A 82 10.40 17.72 10.08
CA SER A 82 11.85 17.46 10.01
C SER A 82 12.16 15.98 9.73
N LEU A 83 13.28 15.71 9.05
CA LEU A 83 13.78 14.35 8.83
C LEU A 83 13.96 13.58 10.15
N ARG A 84 14.41 14.26 11.22
CA ARG A 84 14.55 13.67 12.55
C ARG A 84 13.20 13.23 13.12
N THR A 85 12.15 14.03 12.93
CA THR A 85 10.79 13.69 13.36
C THR A 85 10.27 12.48 12.62
N LEU A 86 10.47 12.42 11.29
CA LEU A 86 10.13 11.27 10.47
C LEU A 86 10.84 10.00 10.95
N GLN A 87 12.16 10.05 11.12
CA GLN A 87 12.97 8.91 11.56
C GLN A 87 12.60 8.43 12.96
N ARG A 88 12.24 9.34 13.88
CA ARG A 88 11.76 8.97 15.22
C ARG A 88 10.43 8.23 15.14
N ARG A 89 9.49 8.72 14.33
CA ARG A 89 8.20 8.05 14.08
C ARG A 89 8.40 6.69 13.45
N LEU A 90 9.25 6.58 12.43
CA LEU A 90 9.53 5.31 11.77
C LEU A 90 10.11 4.28 12.74
N ARG A 91 10.99 4.71 13.65
CA ARG A 91 11.51 3.86 14.72
C ARG A 91 10.41 3.33 15.63
N HIS A 92 9.53 4.22 16.08
CA HIS A 92 8.39 3.84 16.90
C HIS A 92 7.48 2.83 16.19
N VAL A 93 7.21 3.01 14.89
CA VAL A 93 6.41 2.06 14.10
C VAL A 93 7.13 0.72 13.92
N MET A 94 8.46 0.74 13.73
CA MET A 94 9.26 -0.50 13.70
C MET A 94 9.22 -1.25 15.02
N ASP A 95 9.27 -0.53 16.15
CA ASP A 95 9.15 -1.10 17.49
C ASP A 95 7.77 -1.74 17.70
N LEU A 96 6.70 -1.05 17.26
CA LEU A 96 5.32 -1.58 17.29
C LEU A 96 5.17 -2.86 16.43
N ALA A 97 5.80 -2.90 15.26
CA ALA A 97 5.79 -4.07 14.39
C ALA A 97 6.75 -5.20 14.84
N GLY A 98 7.61 -4.96 15.83
CA GLY A 98 8.65 -5.91 16.25
C GLY A 98 9.72 -6.18 15.18
N VAL A 99 9.90 -5.27 14.22
CA VAL A 99 10.83 -5.41 13.09
C VAL A 99 11.99 -4.45 13.23
N LYS A 100 13.17 -4.84 12.74
CA LYS A 100 14.39 -4.02 12.83
C LYS A 100 14.84 -3.40 11.50
N THR A 101 14.17 -3.75 10.41
CA THR A 101 14.54 -3.32 9.07
C THR A 101 13.36 -2.66 8.36
N ARG A 102 13.67 -1.68 7.52
CA ARG A 102 12.67 -0.99 6.69
C ARG A 102 11.93 -1.95 5.75
N MET A 103 12.63 -2.93 5.17
CA MET A 103 11.99 -3.98 4.37
C MET A 103 11.04 -4.84 5.22
N GLY A 104 11.45 -5.23 6.43
CA GLY A 104 10.59 -5.95 7.37
C GLY A 104 9.35 -5.15 7.73
N LEU A 105 9.50 -3.83 7.92
CA LEU A 105 8.38 -2.92 8.14
C LEU A 105 7.43 -2.86 6.95
N GLY A 106 7.96 -2.79 5.73
CA GLY A 106 7.12 -2.83 4.53
C GLY A 106 6.31 -4.13 4.40
N TRP A 107 6.94 -5.28 4.66
CA TRP A 107 6.26 -6.57 4.67
C TRP A 107 5.19 -6.66 5.78
N TYR A 108 5.53 -6.21 6.99
CA TYR A 108 4.60 -6.20 8.11
C TYR A 108 3.40 -5.30 7.85
N ALA A 109 3.66 -4.07 7.37
CA ALA A 109 2.63 -3.08 7.09
C ALA A 109 1.63 -3.59 6.05
N ALA A 110 2.14 -4.28 5.03
CA ALA A 110 1.31 -4.94 4.03
C ALA A 110 0.41 -6.01 4.69
N ARG A 111 0.97 -6.89 5.52
CA ARG A 111 0.20 -7.99 6.12
C ARG A 111 -0.81 -7.55 7.19
N HIS A 112 -0.63 -6.38 7.79
CA HIS A 112 -1.43 -5.88 8.92
C HIS A 112 -2.29 -4.65 8.59
N ASN A 113 -2.42 -4.28 7.31
CA ASN A 113 -3.25 -3.16 6.85
C ASN A 113 -2.83 -1.81 7.48
N TRP A 114 -1.52 -1.55 7.53
CA TRP A 114 -0.96 -0.31 8.07
C TRP A 114 -0.64 0.74 7.00
N ALA A 115 -0.76 0.40 5.72
CA ALA A 115 -0.49 1.27 4.58
C ALA A 115 -1.27 0.85 3.34
#